data_AF-A0A7D5QD39-F1
#
_entry.id   AF-A0A7D5QD39-F1
#
_cell.length_a   1.000
_cell.length_b   1.000
_cell.length_c   1.000
_cell.angle_alpha   90.00
_cell.angle_beta   90.00
_cell.angle_gamma   90.00
#
_symmetry.space_group_name_H-M   'P 1'
#
loop_
_entity.id
_entity.type
_entity.pdbx_description
1 polymer ?
#
loop_
_entity_poly.entity_id
_entity_poly.type
_entity_poly.pdbx_seq_one_letter_code
_entity_poly.pdbx_strand_id
1 'polypeptide(L)'
;MYEVEVKPSARKANGAVGGLVNRDGIRHAFESRAAAEAWASGLSESGRRPVWIRSAHPTDRSDVDGYLVSRQRQLLDLEGAYDKRRRRLRGGSSERGTLASYDP
;
A
#
# COMPACT_ATOMS: atom_id res chain seq x y z
N MET A 1 5.58 -4.32 -26.55
CA MET A 1 5.88 -3.36 -25.47
C MET A 1 4.86 -3.58 -24.38
N TYR A 2 5.29 -3.65 -23.12
CA TYR A 2 4.47 -3.90 -21.94
C TYR A 2 4.80 -2.81 -20.91
N GLU A 3 3.85 -1.92 -20.62
CA GLU A 3 4.03 -0.78 -19.73
C GLU A 3 3.57 -1.11 -18.30
N VAL A 4 4.42 -0.81 -17.34
CA VAL A 4 4.16 -1.07 -15.91
C VAL A 4 4.27 0.21 -15.10
N GLU A 5 3.27 0.46 -14.28
CA GLU A 5 3.32 1.51 -13.27
C GLU A 5 3.62 0.95 -11.87
N VAL A 6 4.53 1.61 -11.15
CA VAL A 6 4.91 1.25 -9.78
C VAL A 6 3.94 1.85 -8.78
N LYS A 7 3.19 1.00 -8.06
CA LYS A 7 2.26 1.47 -7.04
C LYS A 7 2.97 1.89 -5.75
N PRO A 8 2.38 2.84 -4.98
CA PRO A 8 2.91 3.23 -3.67
C PRO A 8 3.15 2.06 -2.72
N SER A 9 2.35 0.99 -2.83
CA SER A 9 2.52 -0.22 -2.04
C SER A 9 3.83 -0.95 -2.27
N ALA A 10 4.33 -0.97 -3.51
CA ALA A 10 5.63 -1.53 -3.83
C ALA A 10 6.75 -0.58 -3.36
N ARG A 11 6.62 0.71 -3.69
CA ARG A 11 7.60 1.75 -3.36
C ARG A 11 7.87 1.87 -1.86
N LYS A 12 6.81 1.86 -1.04
CA LYS A 12 6.93 1.97 0.43
C LYS A 12 7.40 0.68 1.09
N ALA A 13 7.12 -0.48 0.48
CA ALA A 13 7.45 -1.77 1.06
C ALA A 13 8.88 -2.24 0.73
N ASN A 14 9.40 -1.84 -0.42
CA ASN A 14 10.68 -2.31 -0.94
C ASN A 14 11.59 -1.11 -1.28
N GLY A 15 12.69 -0.97 -0.55
CA GLY A 15 13.64 0.14 -0.71
C GLY A 15 14.35 0.17 -2.07
N ALA A 16 14.59 -1.00 -2.69
CA ALA A 16 15.14 -1.06 -4.03
C ALA A 16 14.17 -0.46 -5.07
N VAL A 17 12.86 -0.74 -4.91
CA VAL A 17 11.80 -0.11 -5.71
C VAL A 17 11.73 1.40 -5.43
N GLY A 18 11.88 1.81 -4.17
CA GLY A 18 11.98 3.23 -3.79
C GLY A 18 13.10 3.96 -4.51
N GLY A 19 14.32 3.42 -4.48
CA GLY A 19 15.48 3.99 -5.16
C GLY A 19 15.35 4.00 -6.67
N LEU A 20 14.79 2.92 -7.24
CA LEU A 20 14.47 2.84 -8.67
C LEU A 20 13.52 3.96 -9.10
N VAL A 21 12.42 4.16 -8.39
CA VAL A 21 11.43 5.20 -8.70
C VAL A 21 12.04 6.60 -8.60
N ASN A 22 12.92 6.82 -7.62
CA ASN A 22 13.58 8.10 -7.45
C ASN A 22 14.52 8.44 -8.62
N ARG A 23 15.13 7.42 -9.24
CA ARG A 23 16.08 7.59 -10.33
C ARG A 23 15.40 7.63 -11.71
N ASP A 24 14.49 6.69 -11.94
CA ASP A 24 13.97 6.35 -13.28
C ASP A 24 12.47 6.66 -13.44
N GLY A 25 11.81 7.15 -12.39
CA GLY A 25 10.37 7.45 -12.40
C GLY A 25 9.47 6.24 -12.07
N ILE A 26 8.15 6.44 -12.16
CA ILE A 26 7.16 5.42 -11.74
C ILE A 26 6.72 4.49 -12.88
N ARG A 27 7.03 4.81 -14.14
CA ARG A 27 6.61 4.03 -15.31
C ARG A 27 7.81 3.38 -15.97
N HIS A 28 7.69 2.10 -16.24
CA HIS A 28 8.74 1.31 -16.87
C HIS A 28 8.17 0.51 -18.02
N ALA A 29 8.82 0.59 -19.17
CA ALA A 29 8.46 -0.17 -20.34
C ALA A 29 9.34 -1.40 -20.49
N PHE A 30 8.72 -2.50 -20.88
CA PHE A 30 9.37 -3.78 -21.12
C PHE A 30 9.03 -4.29 -22.52
N GLU A 31 9.88 -5.17 -23.05
CA GLU A 31 9.61 -5.81 -24.34
C GLU A 31 8.37 -6.72 -24.26
N SER A 32 8.22 -7.40 -23.12
CA SER A 32 7.15 -8.34 -22.84
C SER A 32 6.78 -8.38 -21.35
N ARG A 33 5.63 -9.01 -21.05
CA ARG A 33 5.22 -9.31 -19.68
C ARG A 33 6.25 -10.17 -18.94
N ALA A 34 6.84 -11.16 -19.61
CA ALA A 34 7.85 -12.03 -19.00
C ALA A 34 9.09 -11.24 -18.57
N ALA A 35 9.52 -10.26 -19.38
CA ALA A 35 10.59 -9.35 -19.01
C ALA A 35 10.23 -8.49 -17.78
N ALA A 36 8.99 -7.99 -17.70
CA ALA A 36 8.50 -7.27 -16.53
C ALA A 36 8.47 -8.16 -15.26
N GLU A 37 8.07 -9.43 -15.39
CA GLU A 37 8.04 -10.39 -14.29
C GLU A 37 9.46 -10.74 -13.80
N ALA A 38 10.41 -10.95 -14.72
CA ALA A 38 11.82 -11.16 -14.37
C ALA A 38 12.42 -9.95 -13.64
N TRP A 39 12.10 -8.74 -14.11
CA TRP A 39 12.48 -7.50 -13.43
C TRP A 39 11.90 -7.42 -12.00
N ALA A 40 10.63 -7.76 -11.80
CA ALA A 40 10.02 -7.80 -10.48
C ALA A 40 10.66 -8.86 -9.56
N SER A 41 11.13 -10.00 -10.12
CA SER A 41 11.89 -11.01 -9.38
C SER A 41 13.21 -10.44 -8.87
N GLY A 42 14.00 -9.80 -9.72
CA GLY A 42 15.27 -9.19 -9.31
C GLY A 42 15.10 -8.09 -8.25
N LEU A 43 14.01 -7.31 -8.33
CA LEU A 43 13.66 -6.33 -7.30
C LEU A 43 13.23 -6.97 -5.97
N SER A 44 12.60 -8.14 -6.04
CA SER A 44 12.24 -8.91 -4.85
C SER A 44 13.47 -9.47 -4.13
N GLU A 45 14.47 -9.90 -4.87
CA GLU A 45 15.75 -10.39 -4.32
C GLU A 45 16.58 -9.26 -3.70
N SER A 46 16.54 -8.07 -4.31
CA SER A 46 17.31 -6.90 -3.85
C SER A 46 16.68 -6.16 -2.67
N GLY A 47 15.43 -6.49 -2.32
CA GLY A 47 14.63 -5.71 -1.37
C GLY A 47 14.07 -6.51 -0.21
N ARG A 48 13.70 -5.82 0.87
CA ARG A 48 13.19 -6.46 2.09
C ARG A 48 11.82 -7.13 1.94
N ARG A 49 11.03 -6.75 0.93
CA ARG A 49 9.69 -7.30 0.71
C ARG A 49 9.49 -7.69 -0.76
N PRO A 50 8.88 -8.85 -1.01
CA PRO A 50 8.62 -9.29 -2.36
C PRO A 50 7.65 -8.34 -3.06
N VAL A 51 7.87 -8.19 -4.36
CA VAL A 51 7.07 -7.42 -5.29
C VAL A 51 6.77 -8.27 -6.52
N TRP A 52 5.63 -8.03 -7.17
CA TRP A 52 5.26 -8.79 -8.36
C TRP A 52 4.44 -7.95 -9.32
N ILE A 53 4.40 -8.39 -10.58
CA ILE A 53 3.56 -7.79 -11.61
C ILE A 53 2.14 -8.29 -11.44
N ARG A 54 1.20 -7.35 -11.37
CA ARG A 54 -0.23 -7.61 -11.47
C ARG A 54 -0.72 -6.98 -12.76
N SER A 55 -1.28 -7.78 -13.66
CA SER A 55 -1.90 -7.26 -14.88
C SER A 55 -2.99 -6.24 -14.56
N ALA A 56 -3.10 -5.22 -15.41
CA ALA A 56 -4.21 -4.30 -15.36
C ALA A 56 -5.53 -5.07 -15.53
N HIS A 57 -6.59 -4.58 -14.88
CA HIS A 57 -7.90 -5.19 -15.04
C HIS A 57 -8.43 -4.88 -16.44
N PRO A 58 -9.19 -5.78 -17.11
CA PRO A 58 -9.72 -5.51 -18.46
C PRO A 58 -10.61 -4.27 -18.58
N THR A 59 -11.16 -3.79 -17.46
CA THR A 59 -11.98 -2.57 -17.39
C THR A 59 -11.21 -1.36 -16.84
N ASP A 60 -9.93 -1.54 -16.50
CA ASP A 60 -9.06 -0.45 -16.12
C ASP A 60 -8.85 0.45 -17.35
N ARG A 61 -8.90 1.76 -17.13
CA ARG A 61 -8.77 2.78 -18.19
C ARG A 61 -7.38 3.42 -18.20
N SER A 62 -6.46 2.92 -17.37
CA SER A 62 -5.08 3.36 -17.39
C SER A 62 -4.38 2.91 -18.66
N ASP A 63 -3.42 3.72 -19.11
CA ASP A 63 -2.60 3.44 -20.29
C ASP A 63 -1.46 2.45 -20.00
N VAL A 64 -1.63 1.56 -19.00
CA VAL A 64 -0.58 0.61 -18.59
C VAL A 64 -1.09 -0.82 -18.61
N ASP A 65 -0.23 -1.75 -19.01
CA ASP A 65 -0.56 -3.16 -19.11
C ASP A 65 -0.49 -3.88 -17.75
N GLY A 66 0.22 -3.29 -16.78
CA GLY A 66 0.44 -3.89 -15.48
C GLY A 66 0.87 -2.91 -14.39
N TYR A 67 0.87 -3.44 -13.17
CA TYR A 67 1.27 -2.71 -11.97
C TYR A 67 2.28 -3.51 -11.18
N LEU A 68 3.37 -2.86 -10.75
CA LEU A 68 4.24 -3.42 -9.74
C LEU A 68 3.62 -3.17 -8.35
N VAL A 69 3.36 -4.25 -7.63
CA VAL A 69 2.69 -4.21 -6.31
C VAL A 69 3.47 -5.00 -5.27
N SER A 70 3.15 -4.77 -3.99
CA SER A 70 3.63 -5.59 -2.86
C SER A 70 2.46 -5.93 -1.94
N ARG A 71 2.62 -6.94 -1.08
CA ARG A 71 1.60 -7.28 -0.06
C ARG A 71 1.70 -6.24 1.06
N GLN A 72 0.85 -5.22 0.98
CA GLN A 72 0.78 -4.19 2.02
C GLN A 72 -0.30 -4.48 3.10
N ARG A 73 -1.20 -5.45 2.92
CA ARG A 73 -2.54 -5.38 3.54
C ARG A 73 -2.84 -6.24 4.78
N GLN A 74 -1.87 -6.58 5.63
CA GLN A 74 -2.23 -7.14 6.95
C GLN A 74 -1.53 -6.49 8.13
N LEU A 75 -0.42 -5.76 7.98
CA LEU A 75 0.20 -5.12 9.15
C LEU A 75 -0.42 -3.75 9.47
N LEU A 76 -0.55 -2.87 8.48
CA LEU A 76 -1.00 -1.47 8.71
C LEU A 76 -2.51 -1.35 8.97
N ASP A 77 -3.33 -2.22 8.36
CA ASP A 77 -4.78 -2.27 8.61
C ASP A 77 -5.09 -2.95 9.97
N LEU A 78 -4.33 -3.98 10.41
CA LEU A 78 -4.48 -4.54 11.76
C LEU A 78 -3.92 -3.63 12.84
N GLU A 79 -2.78 -2.99 12.64
CA GLU A 79 -2.16 -2.10 13.62
C GLU A 79 -3.05 -0.86 13.86
N GLY A 80 -3.60 -0.27 12.79
CA GLY A 80 -4.59 0.80 12.90
C GLY A 80 -5.94 0.36 13.48
N ALA A 81 -6.39 -0.88 13.25
CA ALA A 81 -7.62 -1.42 13.82
C ALA A 81 -7.46 -1.86 15.30
N TYR A 82 -6.30 -2.37 15.69
CA TYR A 82 -5.95 -2.77 17.05
C TYR A 82 -5.74 -1.53 17.95
N ASP A 83 -5.09 -0.49 17.44
CA ASP A 83 -4.90 0.78 18.16
C ASP A 83 -6.24 1.51 18.42
N LYS A 84 -7.16 1.49 17.45
CA LYS A 84 -8.54 2.00 17.62
C LYS A 84 -9.32 1.29 18.73
N ARG A 85 -9.15 -0.03 18.89
CA ARG A 85 -9.84 -0.81 19.93
C ARG A 85 -9.29 -0.50 21.33
N ARG A 86 -7.97 -0.33 21.46
CA ARG A 86 -7.30 0.03 22.72
C ARG A 86 -7.71 1.43 23.21
N ARG A 87 -7.87 2.40 22.30
CA ARG A 87 -8.32 3.76 22.65
C ARG A 87 -9.74 3.79 23.23
N ARG A 88 -10.64 2.94 22.71
CA ARG A 88 -12.04 2.87 23.17
C ARG A 88 -12.20 2.18 24.53
N LEU A 89 -11.35 1.21 24.84
CA LEU A 89 -11.40 0.48 26.12
C LEU A 89 -10.80 1.24 27.31
N ARG A 90 -10.00 2.29 27.06
CA ARG A 90 -9.40 3.14 28.11
C ARG A 90 -10.15 4.46 28.36
N GLY A 91 -11.11 4.83 27.51
CA GLY A 91 -11.71 6.18 27.50
C GLY A 91 -13.17 6.26 27.98
N GLY A 92 -13.69 5.22 28.65
CA GLY A 92 -15.09 5.15 29.08
C GLY A 92 -15.27 5.32 30.58
N SER A 93 -14.92 6.47 31.14
CA SER A 93 -15.41 6.92 32.46
C SER A 93 -15.29 8.44 32.55
N SER A 94 -16.20 9.15 31.88
CA SER A 94 -16.62 10.47 32.33
C SER A 94 -18.05 10.68 31.83
N GLU A 95 -18.96 10.16 32.64
CA GLU A 95 -20.39 10.40 32.54
C GLU A 95 -20.65 11.90 32.50
N ARG A 96 -21.39 12.36 31.48
CA ARG A 96 -22.04 13.66 31.47
C ARG A 96 -23.55 13.44 31.33
N GLY A 97 -24.29 14.02 32.26
CA GLY A 97 -25.76 14.08 32.30
C GLY A 97 -26.22 13.79 33.72
N THR A 98 -26.68 14.76 34.50
CA THR A 98 -27.98 15.41 34.26
C THR A 98 -28.01 16.77 34.96
N LEU A 99 -28.35 17.83 34.23
CA LEU A 99 -28.81 19.09 34.81
C LEU A 99 -30.27 18.88 35.22
N ALA A 100 -30.56 18.83 36.52
CA ALA A 100 -31.90 18.99 37.07
C ALA A 100 -31.80 19.92 38.28
N SER A 101 -32.35 21.12 38.09
CA SER A 101 -32.84 22.14 39.02
C SER A 101 -32.41 22.12 40.50
N TYR A 102 -31.87 23.27 40.96
CA TYR A 102 -32.29 23.94 42.20
C TYR A 102 -32.10 25.46 42.02
N ASP A 103 -33.16 26.23 42.26
CA ASP A 103 -33.21 27.70 42.33
C ASP A 103 -33.05 28.13 43.82
N PRO A 104 -32.73 29.41 44.14
CA PRO A 104 -31.64 29.85 45.00
C PRO A 104 -31.89 29.75 46.51
#